data_AF-Q97IM8-F1
#
_entry.id   AF-Q97IM8-F1
#
_cell.length_a   1.000
_cell.length_b   1.000
_cell.length_c   1.000
_cell.angle_alpha   90.00
_cell.angle_beta   90.00
_cell.angle_gamma   90.00
#
_symmetry.space_group_name_H-M   'P 1'
#
loop_
_entity.id
_entity.type
_entity.pdbx_description
1 polymer ?
#
loop_
_entity_poly.entity_id
_entity_poly.type
_entity_poly.pdbx_seq_one_letter_code
_entity_poly.pdbx_strand_id
1 'polypeptide(L)'
;MVSYLFFFQDIYLPLYTGNNDIIKLSSKVLIANAFAMIIWSSAFTLPAGLKGAGDAKYTMVTSIIGMWLFRIVLGNFLGNTMKFGLLGIFLGMYTDWLVRGILYIIRFRSGKWKNHVVVKRVKTSVKA
;
A
#
# COMPACT_ATOMS: atom_id res chain seq x y z
N MET A 1 -8.41 -10.30 -12.45
CA MET A 1 -9.23 -9.40 -11.62
C MET A 1 -9.13 -7.95 -12.07
N VAL A 2 -7.93 -7.35 -12.11
CA VAL A 2 -7.73 -5.93 -12.49
C VAL A 2 -8.19 -5.61 -13.92
N SER A 3 -7.94 -6.51 -14.88
CA SER A 3 -8.39 -6.35 -16.26
C SER A 3 -9.92 -6.29 -16.39
N TYR A 4 -10.66 -6.96 -15.50
CA TYR A 4 -12.12 -7.01 -15.55
C TYR A 4 -12.75 -5.67 -15.11
N LEU A 5 -12.11 -4.95 -14.20
CA LEU A 5 -12.58 -3.63 -13.76
C LEU A 5 -12.45 -2.56 -14.86
N PHE A 6 -11.49 -2.74 -15.77
CA PHE A 6 -11.27 -1.85 -16.91
C PHE A 6 -12.38 -1.96 -17.97
N PHE A 7 -12.75 -3.19 -18.34
CA PHE A 7 -13.71 -3.44 -19.41
C PHE A 7 -15.18 -3.24 -18.99
N PHE A 8 -15.48 -3.29 -17.70
CA PHE A 8 -16.85 -3.24 -17.18
C PHE A 8 -17.14 -2.02 -16.28
N GLN A 9 -16.26 -1.02 -16.26
CA GLN A 9 -16.45 0.20 -15.46
C GLN A 9 -17.78 0.91 -15.75
N ASP A 10 -18.25 0.86 -16.99
CA ASP A 10 -19.48 1.51 -17.44
C ASP A 10 -20.74 0.81 -16.92
N ILE A 11 -20.63 -0.45 -16.49
CA ILE A 11 -21.71 -1.18 -15.81
C ILE A 11 -21.68 -0.92 -14.31
N TYR A 12 -20.49 -0.91 -13.70
CA TYR A 12 -20.37 -0.81 -12.25
C TYR A 12 -20.59 0.61 -11.71
N LEU A 13 -20.02 1.64 -12.35
CA LEU A 13 -20.06 3.00 -11.81
C LEU A 13 -21.48 3.60 -11.71
N PRO A 14 -22.39 3.38 -12.68
CA PRO A 14 -23.76 3.85 -12.58
C PRO A 14 -24.57 3.20 -11.44
N LEU A 15 -24.13 2.04 -10.92
CA LEU A 15 -24.79 1.41 -9.75
C LEU A 15 -24.53 2.20 -8.45
N TYR A 16 -23.41 2.90 -8.36
CA TYR A 16 -23.04 3.66 -7.15
C TYR A 16 -23.55 5.11 -7.18
N THR A 17 -23.73 5.69 -8.37
CA THR A 17 -24.17 7.08 -8.52
C THR A 17 -24.78 7.34 -9.90
N GLY A 18 -25.81 8.18 -9.94
CA GLY A 18 -26.40 8.67 -11.20
C GLY A 18 -25.72 9.92 -11.76
N ASN A 19 -24.73 10.49 -11.08
CA ASN A 19 -24.06 11.71 -11.53
C ASN A 19 -22.92 11.40 -12.51
N ASN A 20 -23.09 11.84 -13.76
CA ASN A 20 -22.14 11.64 -14.86
C ASN A 20 -20.74 12.21 -14.58
N ASP A 21 -20.60 13.29 -13.81
CA ASP A 21 -19.30 13.88 -13.50
C ASP A 21 -18.51 13.01 -12.52
N ILE A 22 -19.20 12.40 -11.54
CA ILE A 22 -18.59 11.46 -10.59
C ILE A 22 -18.17 10.18 -11.32
N ILE A 23 -19.00 9.67 -12.23
CA ILE A 23 -18.67 8.48 -13.04
C ILE A 23 -17.40 8.73 -13.85
N LYS A 24 -17.30 9.86 -14.56
CA LYS A 24 -16.10 10.23 -15.35
C LYS A 24 -14.85 10.35 -14.48
N LEU A 25 -14.98 10.94 -13.30
CA LEU A 25 -13.85 11.12 -12.38
C LEU A 25 -13.39 9.77 -11.79
N SER A 26 -14.33 8.94 -11.33
CA SER A 26 -14.04 7.62 -10.77
C SER A 26 -13.46 6.66 -11.81
N SER A 27 -13.91 6.73 -13.07
CA SER A 27 -13.32 5.96 -14.18
C SER A 27 -11.82 6.26 -14.33
N LYS A 28 -11.42 7.54 -14.36
CA LYS A 28 -10.00 7.92 -14.43
C LYS A 28 -9.18 7.39 -13.24
N VAL A 29 -9.75 7.44 -12.04
CA VAL A 29 -9.11 6.92 -10.83
C VAL A 29 -8.98 5.39 -10.88
N LEU A 30 -9.99 4.67 -11.36
CA LEU A 30 -9.96 3.21 -11.51
C LEU A 30 -8.85 2.75 -12.46
N ILE A 31 -8.73 3.42 -13.60
CA ILE A 31 -7.66 3.18 -14.58
C ILE A 31 -6.29 3.37 -13.91
N ALA A 32 -6.08 4.47 -13.18
CA ALA A 32 -4.83 4.71 -12.48
C ALA A 32 -4.56 3.67 -11.37
N ASN A 33 -5.60 3.27 -10.64
CA ASN A 33 -5.50 2.28 -9.56
C ASN A 33 -5.10 0.91 -10.08
N ALA A 34 -5.59 0.53 -11.26
CA ALA A 34 -5.26 -0.74 -11.89
C ALA A 34 -3.75 -0.88 -12.15
N PHE A 35 -3.07 0.19 -12.59
CA PHE A 35 -1.60 0.18 -12.69
C PHE A 35 -0.94 0.10 -11.30
N ALA A 36 -1.49 0.81 -10.31
CA ALA A 36 -0.97 0.81 -8.95
C ALA A 36 -1.07 -0.55 -8.24
N MET A 37 -1.96 -1.45 -8.67
CA MET A 37 -2.11 -2.80 -8.10
C MET A 37 -0.84 -3.65 -8.19
N ILE A 38 0.00 -3.42 -9.20
CA ILE A 38 1.30 -4.10 -9.35
C ILE A 38 2.20 -3.76 -8.15
N ILE A 39 2.22 -2.49 -7.77
CA ILE A 39 3.00 -1.97 -6.64
C ILE A 39 2.37 -2.41 -5.31
N TRP A 40 1.04 -2.40 -5.24
CA TRP A 40 0.27 -2.73 -4.03
C TRP A 40 0.65 -4.08 -3.45
N SER A 41 0.81 -5.12 -4.28
CA SER A 41 1.19 -6.46 -3.82
C SER A 41 2.48 -6.45 -2.99
N SER A 42 3.52 -5.76 -3.46
CA SER A 42 4.79 -5.64 -2.72
C SER A 42 4.65 -4.87 -1.40
N ALA A 43 3.83 -3.82 -1.41
CA ALA A 43 3.62 -2.95 -0.27
C ALA A 43 2.80 -3.60 0.87
N PHE A 44 2.04 -4.65 0.57
CA PHE A 44 1.17 -5.33 1.55
C PHE A 44 1.62 -6.77 1.88
N THR A 45 2.22 -7.50 0.95
CA THR A 45 2.65 -8.89 1.18
C THR A 45 3.91 -8.97 2.04
N LEU A 46 4.95 -8.19 1.71
CA LEU A 46 6.21 -8.18 2.46
C LEU A 46 6.06 -7.78 3.93
N PRO A 47 5.30 -6.72 4.31
CA PRO A 47 5.15 -6.40 5.71
C PRO A 47 4.33 -7.44 6.47
N ALA A 48 3.42 -8.17 5.83
CA ALA A 48 2.74 -9.29 6.47
C ALA A 48 3.74 -10.39 6.86
N GLY A 49 4.65 -10.75 5.97
CA GLY A 49 5.73 -11.69 6.26
C GLY A 49 6.70 -11.19 7.33
N LEU A 50 7.15 -9.94 7.24
CA LEU A 50 8.05 -9.33 8.24
C LEU A 50 7.42 -9.26 9.64
N LYS A 51 6.12 -8.95 9.72
CA LYS A 51 5.36 -9.01 10.98
C LYS A 51 5.33 -10.41 11.56
N GLY A 52 5.07 -11.43 10.72
CA GLY A 52 5.10 -12.83 11.12
C GLY A 52 6.49 -13.29 11.61
N ALA A 53 7.57 -12.73 11.07
CA ALA A 53 8.94 -12.99 11.49
C ALA A 53 9.40 -12.19 12.73
N GLY A 54 8.52 -11.42 13.37
CA GLY A 54 8.84 -10.63 14.57
C GLY A 54 9.46 -9.26 14.29
N ASP A 55 9.59 -8.84 13.02
CA ASP A 55 10.05 -7.50 12.62
C ASP A 55 8.88 -6.52 12.44
N ALA A 56 7.92 -6.56 13.36
CA ALA A 56 6.70 -5.75 13.29
C ALA A 56 6.98 -4.26 13.44
N LYS A 57 7.94 -3.89 14.31
CA LYS A 57 8.29 -2.49 14.59
C LYS A 57 8.73 -1.76 13.33
N TYR A 58 9.56 -2.38 12.48
CA TYR A 58 9.98 -1.77 11.23
C TYR A 58 8.77 -1.47 10.35
N THR A 59 7.92 -2.47 10.12
CA THR A 59 6.73 -2.33 9.26
C THR A 59 5.72 -1.30 9.77
N MET A 60 5.58 -1.15 11.08
CA MET A 60 4.67 -0.18 11.67
C MET A 60 5.20 1.25 11.45
N VAL A 61 6.47 1.49 11.77
CA VAL A 61 7.08 2.82 11.66
C VAL A 61 7.10 3.29 10.21
N THR A 62 7.53 2.44 9.27
CA THR A 62 7.54 2.80 7.84
C THR A 62 6.13 3.04 7.28
N SER A 63 5.11 2.35 7.80
CA SER A 63 3.73 2.57 7.38
C SER A 63 3.21 3.91 7.88
N ILE A 64 3.42 4.23 9.15
CA ILE A 64 2.96 5.50 9.74
C ILE A 64 3.65 6.68 9.05
N ILE A 65 4.98 6.66 8.95
CA ILE A 65 5.73 7.75 8.32
C ILE A 65 5.31 7.93 6.86
N GLY A 66 5.19 6.82 6.11
CA GLY A 66 4.78 6.88 4.71
C GLY A 66 3.38 7.48 4.55
N MET A 67 2.42 7.04 5.37
CA MET A 67 1.06 7.57 5.31
C MET A 67 1.02 9.08 5.60
N TRP A 68 1.70 9.55 6.65
CA TRP A 68 1.68 10.99 6.94
C TRP A 68 2.41 11.82 5.87
N LEU A 69 3.61 11.39 5.46
CA LEU A 69 4.45 12.18 4.55
C LEU A 69 3.94 12.13 3.11
N PHE A 70 3.65 10.95 2.57
CA PHE A 70 3.27 10.81 1.17
C PHE A 70 1.76 10.85 0.98
N ARG A 71 0.97 10.20 1.84
CA ARG A 71 -0.48 10.20 1.62
C ARG A 71 -1.11 11.53 1.96
N ILE A 72 -0.77 12.11 3.11
CA ILE A 72 -1.40 13.34 3.58
C ILE A 72 -0.71 14.56 2.96
N VAL A 73 0.61 14.73 3.12
CA VAL A 73 1.28 15.95 2.63
C VAL A 73 1.29 16.00 1.10
N LEU A 74 1.82 14.97 0.43
CA LEU A 74 1.89 14.97 -1.04
C LEU A 74 0.50 14.87 -1.68
N GLY A 75 -0.43 14.09 -1.11
CA GLY A 75 -1.82 14.02 -1.60
C GLY A 75 -2.55 15.37 -1.54
N ASN A 76 -2.43 16.11 -0.44
CA ASN A 76 -3.02 17.45 -0.33
C ASN A 76 -2.30 18.47 -1.21
N PHE A 77 -0.98 18.37 -1.35
CA PHE A 77 -0.22 19.25 -2.24
C PHE A 77 -0.64 19.07 -3.70
N LEU A 78 -0.69 17.83 -4.18
CA LEU A 78 -1.11 17.53 -5.56
C LEU A 78 -2.60 17.82 -5.77
N GLY A 79 -3.45 17.48 -4.80
CA GLY A 79 -4.90 17.68 -4.87
C GLY A 79 -5.28 19.16 -4.87
N ASN A 80 -4.79 19.92 -3.90
CA ASN A 80 -5.22 21.30 -3.66
C ASN A 80 -4.32 22.33 -4.38
N THR A 81 -2.99 22.21 -4.26
CA THR A 81 -2.06 23.22 -4.82
C THR A 81 -1.95 23.10 -6.34
N MET A 82 -1.78 21.89 -6.86
CA MET A 82 -1.73 21.64 -8.31
C MET A 82 -3.11 21.47 -8.97
N LYS A 83 -4.19 21.57 -8.19
CA LYS A 83 -5.58 21.47 -8.67
C LYS A 83 -5.90 20.17 -9.42
N PHE A 84 -5.18 19.09 -9.15
CA PHE A 84 -5.53 17.76 -9.68
C PHE A 84 -6.73 17.12 -8.98
N GLY A 85 -7.21 17.72 -7.87
CA GLY A 85 -8.38 17.25 -7.13
C GLY A 85 -8.21 15.80 -6.65
N LEU A 86 -9.23 14.96 -6.92
CA LEU A 86 -9.25 13.56 -6.49
C LEU A 86 -8.05 12.76 -7.02
N LEU A 87 -7.64 12.97 -8.27
CA LEU A 87 -6.50 12.27 -8.85
C LEU A 87 -5.20 12.58 -8.08
N GLY A 88 -5.02 13.82 -7.63
CA GLY A 88 -3.85 14.21 -6.84
C GLY A 88 -3.76 13.46 -5.52
N ILE A 89 -4.89 13.25 -4.84
CA ILE A 89 -4.96 12.48 -3.59
C ILE A 89 -4.58 11.02 -3.83
N PHE A 90 -5.11 10.41 -4.90
CA PHE A 90 -4.78 9.03 -5.29
C PHE A 90 -3.32 8.88 -5.75
N LEU A 91 -2.72 9.89 -6.39
CA LEU A 91 -1.29 9.87 -6.73
C LEU A 91 -0.40 9.93 -5.49
N GLY A 92 -0.77 10.72 -4.47
CA GLY A 92 -0.14 10.66 -3.15
C GLY A 92 -0.25 9.25 -2.55
N MET A 93 -1.40 8.60 -2.76
CA MET A 93 -1.60 7.20 -2.39
C MET A 93 -0.62 6.27 -3.12
N TYR A 94 -0.53 6.30 -4.44
CA TYR A 94 0.34 5.36 -5.15
C TYR A 94 1.82 5.57 -4.84
N THR A 95 2.24 6.82 -4.65
CA THR A 95 3.61 7.15 -4.23
C THR A 95 3.97 6.54 -2.88
N ASP A 96 3.08 6.65 -1.89
CA ASP A 96 3.25 6.04 -0.58
C ASP A 96 3.41 4.51 -0.66
N TRP A 97 2.59 3.84 -1.48
CA TRP A 97 2.73 2.39 -1.72
C TRP A 97 4.05 2.04 -2.40
N LEU A 98 4.48 2.83 -3.38
CA LEU A 98 5.74 2.60 -4.09
C LEU A 98 6.94 2.72 -3.16
N VAL A 99 7.05 3.83 -2.44
CA VAL A 99 8.16 4.07 -1.51
C VAL A 99 8.21 2.99 -0.45
N ARG A 100 7.07 2.67 0.17
CA ARG A 100 7.02 1.65 1.20
C ARG A 100 7.31 0.24 0.67
N GLY A 101 6.81 -0.10 -0.52
CA GLY A 101 7.14 -1.35 -1.20
C GLY A 101 8.66 -1.50 -1.40
N ILE A 102 9.32 -0.45 -1.88
CA ILE A 102 10.78 -0.42 -2.06
C ILE A 102 11.50 -0.59 -0.72
N LEU A 103 11.11 0.16 0.32
CA LEU A 103 11.70 0.03 1.66
C LEU A 103 11.56 -1.38 2.23
N TYR A 104 10.42 -2.03 2.02
CA TYR A 104 10.21 -3.42 2.43
C TYR A 104 11.05 -4.42 1.65
N ILE A 105 11.20 -4.22 0.34
CA ILE A 105 12.08 -5.07 -0.47
C ILE A 105 13.53 -4.94 0.03
N ILE A 106 14.01 -3.71 0.27
CA ILE A 106 15.35 -3.46 0.80
C ILE A 106 15.52 -4.12 2.17
N ARG A 107 14.54 -3.94 3.08
CA ARG A 107 14.57 -4.55 4.41
C ARG A 107 14.63 -6.07 4.33
N PHE A 108 13.80 -6.66 3.48
CA PHE A 108 13.75 -8.11 3.26
C PHE A 108 15.09 -8.64 2.74
N ARG A 109 15.66 -7.98 1.71
CA ARG A 109 16.97 -8.35 1.14
C ARG A 109 18.14 -8.15 2.09
N SER A 110 18.06 -7.18 3.01
CA SER A 110 19.11 -6.92 4.00
C SER A 110 19.29 -8.05 5.02
N GLY A 111 18.34 -8.99 5.12
CA GLY A 111 18.40 -10.13 6.04
C GLY A 111 18.28 -9.77 7.52
N LYS A 112 18.27 -8.48 7.89
CA LYS A 112 18.21 -8.01 9.28
C LYS A 112 16.98 -8.52 10.04
N TRP A 113 15.90 -8.83 9.33
CA TRP A 113 14.69 -9.45 9.90
C TRP A 113 14.94 -10.84 10.48
N LYS A 114 15.98 -11.57 10.02
CA LYS A 114 16.34 -12.91 10.52
C LYS A 114 16.88 -12.92 11.93
N ASN A 115 17.34 -11.76 12.43
CA ASN A 115 17.87 -11.63 13.79
C ASN A 115 16.77 -11.59 14.86
N HIS A 116 15.50 -11.51 14.45
CA HIS A 116 14.38 -11.48 15.37
C HIS A 116 14.06 -12.91 15.83
N VAL A 117 14.17 -13.15 17.14
CA VAL A 117 13.81 -14.44 17.75
C VAL A 117 12.35 -14.37 18.17
N VAL A 118 11.48 -15.05 17.43
CA VAL A 118 10.04 -15.11 17.72
C VAL A 118 9.70 -16.24 18.70
N VAL A 119 10.41 -17.37 18.60
CA VAL A 119 10.22 -18.53 19.48
C VAL A 119 11.42 -18.66 20.42
N LYS A 120 11.21 -18.43 21.72
CA LYS A 120 12.21 -18.74 22.75
C LYS A 120 12.26 -20.26 22.90
N ARG A 121 13.42 -20.88 22.60
CA ARG A 121 13.61 -22.31 22.91
C ARG A 121 13.56 -22.50 24.43
N VAL A 122 12.58 -23.27 24.89
CA VAL A 122 12.55 -23.76 26.26
C VAL A 122 13.73 -24.73 26.41
N LYS A 123 14.65 -24.44 27.33
CA LYS A 123 15.72 -25.38 27.68
C LYS A 123 15.07 -26.53 28.44
N THR A 124 14.85 -27.66 27.77
CA THR A 124 14.44 -28.90 28.44
C THR A 124 15.62 -29.37 29.29
N SER A 125 15.61 -29.09 30.59
CA SER A 125 16.58 -29.66 31.53
C SER A 125 16.23 -31.14 31.73
N VAL A 126 16.68 -31.99 30.80
CA VAL A 126 16.74 -33.43 31.06
C VAL A 126 17.90 -33.63 32.02
N LYS A 127 17.59 -33.70 33.32
CA LYS A 127 18.49 -34.24 34.33
C LYS A 127 18.59 -35.74 34.04
N ALA A 128 19.76 -36.17 33.58
CA ALA A 128 20.17 -37.58 33.60
C ALA A 128 20.56 -37.97 35.03
#